data_AF-A0A2E0FIM6-F1
#
_entry.id   AF-A0A2E0FIM6-F1
#
_cell.length_a   1.000
_cell.length_b   1.000
_cell.length_c   1.000
_cell.angle_alpha   90.00
_cell.angle_beta   90.00
_cell.angle_gamma   90.00
#
_symmetry.space_group_name_H-M   'P 1'
#
loop_
_entity.id
_entity.type
_entity.pdbx_description
1 polymer ?
#
loop_
_entity_poly.entity_id
_entity_poly.type
_entity_poly.pdbx_seq_one_letter_code
_entity_poly.pdbx_strand_id
1 'polypeptide(L)' 'MTLTAWAEDEGYSLAVKNGSLLIENLEPITLSDARERNNHFILRWRNRTCRLCGTNFDISLGGFGYTCPDCQKMEAPQ' A
#
# COMPACT_ATOMS: atom_id res chain seq x y z
N MET A 1 -16.86 -6.06 -9.70
CA MET A 1 -17.04 -4.81 -8.91
C MET A 1 -15.84 -3.91 -9.17
N THR A 2 -16.03 -2.59 -9.28
CA THR A 2 -14.90 -1.65 -9.42
C THR A 2 -14.24 -1.39 -8.06
N LEU A 3 -13.00 -0.90 -8.02
CA LEU A 3 -12.33 -0.53 -6.76
C LEU A 3 -13.16 0.50 -5.97
N THR A 4 -13.75 1.48 -6.66
CA THR A 4 -14.58 2.52 -6.03
C THR A 4 -15.83 1.94 -5.39
N ALA A 5 -16.55 1.07 -6.10
CA ALA A 5 -17.76 0.44 -5.55
C ALA A 5 -17.44 -0.47 -4.37
N TRP A 6 -16.34 -1.22 -4.43
CA TRP A 6 -15.89 -2.06 -3.31
C TRP A 6 -15.47 -1.21 -2.10
N ALA A 7 -14.73 -0.12 -2.33
CA ALA A 7 -14.28 0.74 -1.25
C ALA A 7 -15.46 1.44 -0.56
N GLU A 8 -16.48 1.87 -1.31
CA GLU A 8 -17.69 2.47 -0.75
C GLU A 8 -18.47 1.48 0.13
N ASP A 9 -18.67 0.25 -0.35
CA ASP A 9 -19.34 -0.83 0.39
C ASP A 9 -18.63 -1.16 1.71
N GLU A 10 -17.30 -1.15 1.71
CA GLU A 10 -16.46 -1.43 2.88
C GLU A 10 -16.19 -0.20 3.76
N GLY A 11 -16.71 0.98 3.38
CA GLY A 11 -16.53 2.23 4.14
C GLY A 11 -15.12 2.85 4.04
N TYR A 12 -14.37 2.54 2.98
CA TYR A 12 -13.06 3.10 2.70
C TYR A 12 -13.13 4.35 1.81
N SER A 13 -12.33 5.36 2.17
CA SER A 13 -12.09 6.52 1.31
C SER A 13 -10.95 6.24 0.33
N LEU A 14 -11.07 6.73 -0.89
CA LEU A 14 -10.04 6.63 -1.92
C LEU A 14 -9.47 8.01 -2.29
N ALA A 15 -8.18 8.05 -2.63
CA ALA A 15 -7.54 9.25 -3.16
C ALA A 15 -6.59 8.91 -4.32
N VAL A 16 -6.46 9.82 -5.27
CA VAL A 16 -5.47 9.70 -6.35
C VAL A 16 -4.12 10.18 -5.84
N LYS A 17 -3.11 9.31 -5.84
CA LYS A 17 -1.71 9.62 -5.51
C LYS A 17 -0.82 9.17 -6.66
N ASN A 18 -0.01 10.08 -7.21
CA ASN A 18 0.87 9.82 -8.36
C ASN A 18 0.17 9.08 -9.52
N GLY A 19 -1.06 9.49 -9.86
CA GLY A 19 -1.84 8.88 -10.94
C GLY A 19 -2.47 7.51 -10.60
N SER A 20 -2.30 7.00 -9.39
CA SER A 20 -2.93 5.77 -8.93
C SER A 20 -3.99 6.03 -7.87
N LEU A 21 -5.14 5.36 -7.98
CA LEU A 21 -6.17 5.37 -6.94
C LEU A 21 -5.74 4.45 -5.79
N LEU A 22 -5.63 5.01 -4.59
CA LEU A 22 -5.22 4.31 -3.36
C LEU A 22 -6.27 4.48 -2.27
N ILE A 23 -6.33 3.52 -1.36
CA ILE A 23 -7.16 3.55 -0.15
C ILE A 23 -6.47 4.43 0.89
N GLU A 24 -7.19 5.43 1.39
CA GLU A 24 -6.74 6.27 2.49
C GLU A 24 -6.92 5.50 3.81
N ASN A 25 -5.80 5.13 4.42
CA ASN A 25 -5.78 4.38 5.67
C ASN A 25 -4.81 5.05 6.65
N LEU A 26 -5.17 5.10 7.93
CA LEU A 26 -4.26 5.55 8.99
C LEU A 26 -3.34 4.41 9.44
N GLU A 27 -3.92 3.22 9.61
CA GLU A 27 -3.21 2.05 10.09
C GLU A 27 -2.41 1.37 8.97
N PRO A 28 -1.09 1.26 9.11
CA PRO A 28 -0.25 0.58 8.13
C PRO A 28 -0.54 -0.93 8.17
N ILE A 29 -0.41 -1.58 7.01
CA ILE A 29 -0.61 -3.04 6.90
C ILE A 29 0.68 -3.74 6.46
N THR A 30 0.93 -4.93 7.00
CA THR A 30 1.99 -5.82 6.54
C THR A 30 1.55 -6.58 5.26
N LEU A 31 2.51 -7.19 4.55
CA LEU A 31 2.18 -8.01 3.38
C LEU A 31 1.41 -9.29 3.79
N SER A 32 1.73 -9.88 4.94
CA SER A 32 1.01 -11.06 5.44
C SER A 32 -0.44 -10.73 5.72
N ASP A 33 -0.71 -9.66 6.47
CA ASP A 33 -2.07 -9.30 6.87
C ASP A 33 -2.91 -8.88 5.65
N ALA A 34 -2.29 -8.21 4.67
CA ALA A 34 -2.97 -7.83 3.45
C ALA A 34 -3.40 -9.04 2.61
N ARG A 35 -2.59 -10.11 2.59
CA ARG A 35 -2.92 -11.37 1.90
C ARG A 35 -4.10 -12.10 2.52
N GLU A 36 -4.23 -12.04 3.83
CA GLU A 36 -5.32 -12.69 4.55
C GLU A 36 -6.65 -11.95 4.39
N ARG A 37 -6.61 -10.64 4.13
CA ARG A 37 -7.81 -9.81 3.97
C ARG A 37 -8.37 -9.88 2.55
N ASN A 38 -7.71 -9.23 1.59
CA ASN A 38 -8.21 -9.08 0.23
C ASN A 38 -7.11 -8.54 -0.69
N ASN A 39 -7.13 -8.93 -1.97
CA ASN A 39 -6.21 -8.44 -3.00
C ASN A 39 -6.21 -6.91 -3.16
N HIS A 40 -7.31 -6.22 -2.83
CA HIS A 40 -7.35 -4.76 -2.80
C HIS A 40 -6.39 -4.17 -1.76
N PHE A 41 -6.18 -4.83 -0.62
CA PHE A 41 -5.23 -4.35 0.40
C PHE A 41 -3.80 -4.48 -0.12
N ILE A 42 -3.48 -5.59 -0.80
CA ILE A 42 -2.15 -5.82 -1.38
C ILE A 42 -1.79 -4.71 -2.39
N LEU A 43 -2.75 -4.33 -3.23
CA LEU A 43 -2.50 -3.46 -4.38
C LEU A 43 -2.77 -1.99 -4.10
N ARG A 44 -3.75 -1.66 -3.25
CA ARG A 44 -4.33 -0.31 -3.15
C ARG A 44 -4.19 0.33 -1.79
N TRP A 45 -3.81 -0.41 -0.74
CA TRP A 45 -3.59 0.17 0.59
C TRP A 45 -2.42 1.17 0.55
N ARG A 46 -2.58 2.37 1.11
CA ARG A 46 -1.60 3.45 0.99
C ARG A 46 -0.46 3.31 1.98
N ASN A 47 -0.75 3.36 3.29
CA ASN A 47 0.27 3.21 4.31
C ASN A 47 0.54 1.73 4.57
N ARG A 48 1.79 1.31 4.46
CA ARG A 48 2.22 -0.10 4.52
C ARG A 48 3.39 -0.26 5.47
N THR A 49 3.58 -1.46 5.97
CA THR A 49 4.77 -1.85 6.73
C THR A 49 5.77 -2.54 5.80
N CYS A 50 7.01 -2.05 5.77
CA CYS A 50 8.07 -2.60 4.94
C CYS A 50 8.39 -4.04 5.35
N ARG A 51 8.41 -4.96 4.38
CA ARG A 51 8.73 -6.38 4.61
C ARG A 51 10.19 -6.63 4.98
N LEU A 52 11.08 -5.66 4.75
CA LEU A 52 12.52 -5.80 4.97
C LEU A 52 12.98 -5.16 6.28
N CYS A 53 12.58 -3.91 6.53
CA CYS A 53 13.01 -3.17 7.72
C CYS A 53 11.91 -2.91 8.76
N GLY A 54 10.66 -3.30 8.48
CA GLY A 54 9.53 -3.07 9.39
C GLY A 54 9.05 -1.62 9.48
N THR A 55 9.71 -0.67 8.82
CA THR A 55 9.29 0.74 8.83
C THR A 55 7.97 0.94 8.11
N ASN A 56 7.09 1.75 8.70
CA ASN A 56 5.84 2.16 8.07
C ASN A 56 6.11 3.27 7.04
N PHE A 57 5.49 3.16 5.87
CA PHE A 57 5.70 4.11 4.78
C PHE A 57 4.45 4.28 3.93
N ASP A 58 4.34 5.44 3.31
CA ASP A 58 3.35 5.72 2.27
C ASP A 58 3.89 5.22 0.93
N ILE A 59 3.19 4.27 0.31
CA ILE A 59 3.60 3.71 -0.99
C ILE A 59 3.71 4.76 -2.10
N SER A 60 3.00 5.88 -1.97
CA SER A 60 3.07 6.99 -2.92
C SER A 60 4.34 7.84 -2.80
N LEU A 61 5.16 7.65 -1.76
CA LEU A 61 6.42 8.40 -1.56
C LEU A 61 7.66 7.68 -2.09
N GLY A 62 7.50 6.80 -3.09
CA GLY A 62 8.63 6.19 -3.82
C GLY A 62 9.06 4.82 -3.31
N GLY A 63 8.14 4.04 -2.73
CA GLY A 63 8.33 2.61 -2.47
C GLY A 63 7.70 1.75 -3.58
N PHE A 64 7.89 0.44 -3.49
CA PHE A 64 7.26 -0.51 -4.41
C PHE A 64 6.73 -1.74 -3.67
N GLY A 65 5.46 -2.08 -3.91
CA GLY A 65 4.80 -3.17 -3.19
C GLY A 65 4.85 -2.96 -1.68
N TYR A 66 5.58 -3.81 -0.96
CA TYR A 66 5.77 -3.72 0.48
C TYR A 66 7.24 -3.46 0.84
N THR A 67 7.97 -2.80 -0.05
CA THR A 67 9.34 -2.34 0.19
C THR A 67 9.34 -0.82 0.24
N CYS A 68 9.84 -0.24 1.34
CA CYS A 68 9.93 1.21 1.50
C CYS A 68 10.99 1.82 0.56
N PRO A 69 10.97 3.15 0.34
CA PRO A 69 11.90 3.82 -0.56
C PRO A 69 13.37 3.55 -0.24
N ASP A 70 13.72 3.49 1.06
CA ASP A 70 15.11 3.30 1.48
C ASP A 70 15.61 1.89 1.19
N CYS A 71 14.82 0.87 1.50
CA CYS A 71 15.18 -0.51 1.17
C CYS A 71 15.18 -0.77 -0.33
N GLN A 72 14.32 -0.10 -1.10
CA GLN A 72 14.30 -0.26 -2.56
C GLN A 72 15.60 0.25 -3.20
N LYS A 73 16.18 1.35 -2.69
CA LYS A 73 17.48 1.85 -3.15
C LYS A 73 18.64 0.89 -2.85
N MET A 74 18.50 0.04 -1.83
CA MET A 74 19.49 -0.99 -1.51
C MET A 74 19.37 -2.23 -2.41
N GLU A 75 18.20 -2.47 -2.99
CA GLU A 75 17.96 -3.62 -3.88
C GLU A 75 18.30 -3.33 -5.36
N ALA A 76 18.44 -2.07 -5.77
CA ALA A 76 18.86 -1.72 -7.13
C ALA A 76 20.40 -1.78 -7.25
N PRO A 77 20.96 -2.48 -8.27
CA PRO A 77 22.35 -2.28 -8.64
C PRO A 77 22.53 -0.79 -8.98
N GLN A 78 23.56 -0.15 -8.42
CA GLN A 78 23.98 1.19 -8.85
C GLN A 78 24.38 1.19 -10.33
#